data_AF-A0A933WBU0-F1
#
_entry.id   AF-A0A933WBU0-F1
#
_cell.length_a   1.000
_cell.length_b   1.000
_cell.length_c   1.000
_cell.angle_alpha   90.00
_cell.angle_beta   90.00
_cell.angle_gamma   90.00
#
_symmetry.space_group_name_H-M   'P 1'
#
loop_
_entity.id
_entity.type
_entity.pdbx_description
1 polymer ?
#
loop_
_entity_poly.entity_id
_entity_poly.type
_entity_poly.pdbx_seq_one_letter_code
_entity_poly.pdbx_strand_id
1 'polypeptide(L)'
;MEQKEYTIYEKVLGIVDHDLYVPQLNFVFGEAGRKMAVISLTRLRQEFYGLSEDRGLFHKRTLTEAVHELGHTYGLGHCRNPRCVMFFSNSLMDTDRKGPEFCLGCGGRLSRRL
;
A
#
# COMPACT_ATOMS: atom_id res chain seq x y z
N MET A 1 19.12 18.96 12.95
CA MET A 1 18.53 17.95 12.05
C MET A 1 18.64 18.49 10.63
N GLU A 2 19.49 17.89 9.80
CA GLU A 2 19.55 18.26 8.38
C GLU A 2 18.22 17.89 7.71
N GLN A 3 17.56 18.87 7.10
CA GLN A 3 16.41 18.62 6.24
C GLN A 3 16.91 17.91 4.99
N LYS A 4 16.68 16.60 4.90
CA LYS A 4 16.92 15.87 3.65
C LYS A 4 15.95 16.37 2.59
N GLU A 5 16.50 16.81 1.45
CA GLU A 5 15.74 17.46 0.39
C GLU A 5 15.07 16.41 -0.53
N TYR A 6 13.96 15.83 -0.07
CA TYR A 6 13.19 14.82 -0.82
C TYR A 6 12.29 15.43 -1.92
N THR A 7 12.36 16.75 -2.14
CA THR A 7 11.48 17.49 -3.05
C THR A 7 11.76 17.22 -4.53
N ILE A 8 12.95 16.71 -4.86
CA ILE A 8 13.38 16.36 -6.22
C ILE A 8 12.70 15.09 -6.77
N TYR A 9 12.15 14.25 -5.90
CA TYR A 9 11.50 13.01 -6.32
C TYR A 9 10.06 13.27 -6.76
N GLU A 10 9.63 12.63 -7.85
CA GLU A 10 8.26 12.70 -8.33
C GLU A 10 7.28 12.18 -7.26
N LYS A 11 7.59 11.00 -6.71
CA LYS A 11 6.88 10.32 -5.62
C LYS A 11 7.88 9.75 -4.61
N VAL A 12 7.47 9.67 -3.35
CA VAL A 12 8.23 9.05 -2.26
C VAL A 12 7.37 8.01 -1.56
N LEU A 13 7.90 6.79 -1.39
CA LEU A 13 7.28 5.76 -0.57
C LEU A 13 8.16 5.53 0.66
N GLY A 14 7.63 5.85 1.84
CA GLY A 14 8.19 5.43 3.12
C GLY A 14 7.82 3.98 3.40
N ILE A 15 8.76 3.21 3.94
CA ILE A 15 8.53 1.85 4.40
C ILE A 15 9.02 1.79 5.84
N VAL A 16 8.13 1.40 6.76
CA VAL A 16 8.45 1.34 8.19
C VAL A 16 8.12 -0.04 8.76
N ASP A 17 8.90 -0.48 9.75
CA ASP A 17 8.56 -1.67 10.55
C ASP A 17 8.02 -1.26 11.92
N HIS A 18 7.03 -0.37 11.88
CA HIS A 18 6.23 0.05 13.03
C HIS A 18 4.77 0.06 12.64
N ASP A 19 3.91 -0.28 13.61
CA ASP A 19 2.47 -0.25 13.39
C ASP A 19 1.98 1.18 13.16
N LEU A 20 1.05 1.35 12.22
CA LEU A 20 0.52 2.65 11.83
C LEU A 20 -0.97 2.73 12.12
N TYR A 21 -1.43 3.92 12.46
CA TYR A 21 -2.85 4.22 12.60
C TYR A 21 -3.14 5.64 12.12
N VAL A 22 -4.40 5.87 11.78
CA VAL A 22 -4.97 7.21 11.56
C VAL A 22 -6.13 7.39 12.53
N PRO A 23 -6.50 8.64 12.89
CA PRO A 23 -7.68 8.87 13.71
C PRO A 23 -8.89 8.12 13.15
N GLN A 24 -9.68 7.47 14.02
CA GLN A 24 -10.87 6.66 13.70
C GLN A 24 -10.63 5.22 13.22
N LEU A 25 -9.38 4.82 12.94
CA LEU A 25 -9.04 3.43 12.60
C LEU A 25 -8.09 2.83 13.63
N ASN A 26 -8.26 1.54 13.93
CA ASN A 26 -7.39 0.83 14.87
C ASN A 26 -5.98 0.60 14.31
N PHE A 27 -5.85 0.51 12.99
CA PHE A 27 -4.58 0.44 12.26
C PHE A 27 -4.79 0.75 10.77
N VAL A 28 -3.70 0.96 10.05
CA VAL A 28 -3.66 0.99 8.58
C VAL A 28 -2.44 0.23 8.07
N PHE A 29 -2.54 -0.35 6.87
CA PHE A 29 -1.37 -0.90 6.18
C PHE A 29 -0.51 0.18 5.55
N GLY A 30 -1.12 1.30 5.17
CA GLY A 30 -0.45 2.46 4.64
C GLY A 30 -1.37 3.67 4.61
N GLU A 31 -0.80 4.81 4.24
CA GLU A 31 -1.52 6.05 4.00
C GLU A 31 -0.79 6.83 2.90
N ALA A 32 -1.56 7.49 2.03
CA ALA A 32 -1.03 8.25 0.92
C ALA A 32 -1.55 9.69 0.89
N GLY A 33 -0.62 10.62 0.73
CA GLY A 33 -0.87 11.99 0.30
C GLY A 33 -0.64 12.16 -1.21
N ARG A 34 -0.50 13.42 -1.65
CA ARG A 34 -0.34 13.74 -3.09
C ARG A 34 0.99 13.29 -3.71
N LYS A 35 2.09 13.37 -2.95
CA LYS A 35 3.45 13.03 -3.42
C LYS A 35 4.12 11.94 -2.60
N MET A 36 3.62 11.69 -1.41
CA MET A 36 4.26 10.83 -0.43
C MET A 36 3.24 9.80 0.00
N ALA A 37 3.68 8.59 0.19
CA ALA A 37 2.94 7.57 0.89
C ALA A 37 3.84 6.85 1.87
N VAL A 38 3.24 6.12 2.80
CA VAL A 38 3.95 5.26 3.74
C VAL A 38 3.22 3.93 3.84
N ILE A 39 3.97 2.82 3.95
CA ILE A 39 3.44 1.50 4.31
C ILE A 39 4.11 0.98 5.58
N SER A 40 3.34 0.23 6.37
CA SER A 40 3.81 -0.54 7.52
C SER A 40 4.02 -2.00 7.14
N LEU A 41 5.18 -2.55 7.48
CA LEU A 41 5.49 -3.97 7.34
C LEU A 41 4.92 -4.82 8.48
N THR A 42 4.66 -4.20 9.64
CA THR A 42 4.39 -4.89 10.91
C THR A 42 3.22 -5.85 10.82
N ARG A 43 2.09 -5.40 10.27
CA ARG A 43 0.88 -6.21 10.12
C ARG A 43 0.80 -7.00 8.81
N LEU A 44 1.82 -6.90 7.94
CA LEU A 44 1.92 -7.68 6.70
C LEU A 44 2.55 -9.06 6.94
N ARG A 45 3.34 -9.18 8.02
CA ARG A 45 3.92 -10.43 8.51
C ARG A 45 2.81 -11.28 9.14
N GLN A 46 2.72 -12.55 8.76
CA GLN A 46 1.73 -13.45 9.37
C GLN A 46 2.12 -13.87 10.79
N GLU A 47 3.40 -13.72 11.13
CA GLU A 47 3.97 -13.88 12.46
C GLU A 47 3.34 -12.92 13.49
N PHE A 48 2.92 -11.73 13.04
CA PHE A 48 2.15 -10.79 13.88
C PHE A 48 0.85 -11.42 14.42
N TYR A 49 0.30 -12.39 13.69
CA TYR A 49 -0.93 -13.10 14.02
C TYR A 49 -0.65 -14.51 14.58
N GLY A 50 0.60 -14.81 14.96
CA GLY A 50 0.98 -16.09 15.56
C GLY A 50 1.12 -17.25 14.56
N LEU A 51 1.17 -16.97 13.25
CA LEU A 51 1.42 -17.97 12.21
C LEU A 51 2.92 -18.10 11.92
N SER A 52 3.37 -19.24 11.38
CA SER A 52 4.76 -19.45 10.95
C SER A 52 5.18 -18.46 9.88
N GLU A 53 6.47 -18.12 9.73
CA GLU A 53 6.92 -17.23 8.65
C GLU A 53 6.53 -17.76 7.26
N ASP A 54 6.02 -16.88 6.39
CA ASP A 54 5.93 -17.10 4.94
C ASP A 54 6.49 -15.88 4.21
N ARG A 55 7.75 -16.00 3.77
CA ARG A 55 8.48 -14.92 3.09
C ARG A 55 7.88 -14.57 1.75
N GLY A 56 7.32 -15.55 1.03
CA GLY A 56 6.70 -15.33 -0.27
C GLY A 56 5.44 -14.48 -0.12
N LEU A 57 4.61 -14.83 0.86
CA LEU A 57 3.39 -14.09 1.16
C LEU A 57 3.68 -12.69 1.72
N PHE A 58 4.67 -12.57 2.61
CA PHE A 58 5.12 -11.27 3.10
C PHE A 58 5.60 -10.34 1.97
N HIS A 59 6.39 -10.85 1.02
CA HIS A 59 6.85 -10.07 -0.12
C HIS A 59 5.68 -9.65 -1.03
N LYS A 60 4.75 -10.58 -1.33
CA LYS A 60 3.55 -10.29 -2.12
C LYS A 60 2.74 -9.16 -1.48
N ARG A 61 2.44 -9.27 -0.18
CA ARG A 61 1.68 -8.26 0.57
C ARG A 61 2.36 -6.90 0.58
N THR A 62 3.67 -6.88 0.81
CA THR A 62 4.48 -5.65 0.79
C THR A 62 4.40 -4.95 -0.57
N LEU A 63 4.57 -5.70 -1.67
CA LEU A 63 4.45 -5.15 -3.02
C LEU A 63 3.02 -4.66 -3.30
N THR A 64 2.01 -5.43 -2.91
CA THR A 64 0.60 -5.07 -3.10
C THR A 64 0.23 -3.77 -2.41
N GLU A 65 0.57 -3.59 -1.13
CA GLU A 65 0.26 -2.34 -0.42
C GLU A 65 1.13 -1.17 -0.90
N ALA A 66 2.40 -1.40 -1.24
CA ALA A 66 3.26 -0.38 -1.85
C ALA A 66 2.65 0.18 -3.15
N VAL A 67 2.17 -0.70 -4.03
CA VAL A 67 1.53 -0.29 -5.30
C VAL A 67 0.16 0.36 -5.05
N HIS A 68 -0.61 -0.12 -4.07
CA HIS A 68 -1.88 0.49 -3.66
C HIS A 68 -1.68 1.96 -3.27
N GLU A 69 -0.77 2.21 -2.33
CA GLU A 69 -0.52 3.54 -1.81
C GLU A 69 0.12 4.47 -2.86
N LEU A 70 1.06 3.97 -3.67
CA LEU A 70 1.56 4.74 -4.81
C LEU A 70 0.44 5.07 -5.80
N GLY A 71 -0.50 4.16 -6.05
CA GLY A 71 -1.69 4.42 -6.85
C GLY A 71 -2.50 5.61 -6.34
N HIS A 72 -2.66 5.73 -5.02
CA HIS A 72 -3.27 6.92 -4.40
C HIS A 72 -2.46 8.19 -4.65
N THR A 73 -1.13 8.14 -4.60
CA THR A 73 -0.30 9.32 -4.93
C THR A 73 -0.45 9.76 -6.39
N TYR A 74 -0.82 8.84 -7.29
CA TYR A 74 -1.19 9.13 -8.68
C TYR A 74 -2.68 9.51 -8.82
N GLY A 75 -3.40 9.78 -7.74
CA GLY A 75 -4.78 10.26 -7.77
C GLY A 75 -5.80 9.18 -8.18
N LEU A 76 -5.48 7.90 -8.00
CA LEU A 76 -6.46 6.83 -8.06
C LEU A 76 -7.19 6.72 -6.71
N GLY A 77 -8.51 6.60 -6.73
CA GLY A 77 -9.29 6.21 -5.55
C GLY A 77 -9.47 4.70 -5.47
N HIS A 78 -10.18 4.24 -4.43
CA HIS A 78 -10.50 2.83 -4.27
C HIS A 78 -11.32 2.26 -5.45
N CYS A 79 -11.06 1.00 -5.77
CA CYS A 79 -11.74 0.24 -6.80
C CYS A 79 -12.71 -0.77 -6.18
N ARG A 80 -13.87 -0.98 -6.82
CA ARG A 80 -14.84 -2.01 -6.41
C ARG A 80 -14.45 -3.43 -6.84
N ASN A 81 -13.46 -3.59 -7.71
CA ASN A 81 -13.00 -4.90 -8.16
C ASN A 81 -12.07 -5.51 -7.09
N PRO A 82 -12.44 -6.61 -6.42
CA PRO A 82 -11.66 -7.21 -5.34
C PRO A 82 -10.33 -7.84 -5.78
N ARG A 83 -10.07 -7.94 -7.08
CA ARG A 83 -8.78 -8.39 -7.64
C ARG A 83 -7.87 -7.25 -8.07
N CYS A 84 -8.34 -6.01 -8.01
CA CYS A 84 -7.53 -4.84 -8.34
C CYS A 84 -6.68 -4.45 -7.13
N VAL A 85 -5.41 -4.08 -7.36
CA VAL A 85 -4.56 -3.53 -6.30
C VAL A 85 -5.19 -2.35 -5.57
N MET A 86 -5.98 -1.51 -6.26
CA MET A 86 -6.72 -0.39 -5.67
C MET A 86 -7.97 -0.79 -4.87
N PHE A 87 -8.25 -2.08 -4.65
CA PHE A 87 -9.29 -2.50 -3.72
C PHE A 87 -8.87 -2.15 -2.29
N PHE A 88 -9.82 -1.64 -1.50
CA PHE A 88 -9.58 -1.27 -0.11
C PHE A 88 -9.44 -2.52 0.76
N SER A 89 -8.32 -2.64 1.47
CA SER A 89 -8.07 -3.78 2.37
C SER A 89 -8.36 -3.40 3.83
N ASN A 90 -9.33 -4.07 4.45
CA ASN A 90 -9.56 -3.96 5.89
C ASN A 90 -8.80 -5.03 6.69
N SER A 91 -8.34 -6.08 6.00
CA SER A 91 -7.71 -7.24 6.59
C SER A 91 -6.62 -7.80 5.68
N LEU A 92 -5.75 -8.65 6.23
CA LEU A 92 -4.78 -9.39 5.43
C LEU A 92 -5.44 -10.26 4.35
N MET A 93 -6.60 -10.83 4.64
CA MET A 93 -7.33 -11.65 3.67
C MET A 93 -7.74 -10.83 2.44
N ASP A 94 -8.09 -9.55 2.62
CA ASP A 94 -8.39 -8.66 1.50
C ASP A 94 -7.14 -8.40 0.64
N THR A 95 -6.00 -8.14 1.29
CA THR A 95 -4.70 -7.96 0.62
C THR A 95 -4.25 -9.24 -0.10
N ASP A 96 -4.47 -10.42 0.48
CA ASP A 96 -4.12 -11.71 -0.11
C ASP A 96 -4.99 -12.05 -1.33
N ARG A 97 -6.26 -11.65 -1.27
CA ARG A 97 -7.25 -11.86 -2.34
C ARG A 97 -6.94 -11.00 -3.57
N LYS A 98 -6.40 -9.80 -3.36
CA LYS A 98 -5.89 -8.96 -4.45
C LYS A 98 -4.42 -9.30 -4.76
N GLY A 99 -3.92 -8.78 -5.86
CA GLY A 99 -2.51 -8.81 -6.22
C GLY A 99 -2.00 -7.39 -6.44
N PRO A 100 -0.71 -7.23 -6.78
CA PRO A 100 -0.14 -5.91 -7.09
C PRO A 100 -0.64 -5.34 -8.42
N GLU A 101 -1.47 -6.06 -9.18
CA GLU A 101 -1.91 -5.67 -10.51
C GLU A 101 -3.12 -4.71 -10.49
N PHE A 102 -3.07 -3.69 -11.35
CA PHE A 102 -4.24 -2.87 -11.65
C PHE A 102 -5.21 -3.62 -12.56
N CYS A 103 -6.52 -3.47 -12.32
CA CYS A 103 -7.51 -3.85 -13.33
C CYS A 103 -7.43 -2.91 -14.55
N LEU A 104 -7.99 -3.32 -15.69
CA LEU A 104 -7.98 -2.53 -16.93
C LEU A 104 -8.43 -1.07 -16.72
N GLY A 105 -9.46 -0.85 -15.91
CA GLY A 105 -9.98 0.49 -15.62
C GLY A 105 -9.03 1.37 -14.79
N CYS A 106 -8.36 0.79 -13.78
CA CYS A 106 -7.36 1.53 -13.00
C CYS A 106 -6.08 1.74 -13.78
N GLY A 107 -5.61 0.72 -14.52
CA GLY A 107 -4.43 0.80 -15.38
C GLY A 107 -4.60 1.89 -16.43
N GLY A 108 -5.71 1.93 -17.16
CA GLY A 108 -5.97 2.99 -18.13
C GLY A 108 -6.06 4.39 -17.50
N ARG A 109 -6.53 4.51 -16.25
CA ARG A 109 -6.52 5.76 -15.51
C ARG A 109 -5.11 6.17 -15.08
N LEU A 110 -4.27 5.21 -14.68
CA LEU A 110 -2.88 5.44 -14.31
C LEU A 110 -2.07 5.91 -15.52
N SER A 111 -2.19 5.23 -16.67
CA SER A 111 -1.48 5.59 -17.90
C SER A 111 -1.79 6.99 -18.44
N ARG A 112 -2.92 7.60 -18.05
CA ARG A 112 -3.25 8.99 -18.41
C ARG A 112 -2.68 10.05 -17.46
N ARG A 113 -2.02 9.61 -16.39
CA ARG A 113 -1.46 10.46 -15.33
C ARG A 113 0.06 10.32 -15.18
N LEU A 114 0.64 9.35 -15.87
CA LEU A 114 2.06 9.27 -16.20
C LEU A 114 2.31 10.11 -17.47
#